data_AF-S4PPX2-F1
#
_entry.id   AF-S4PPX2-F1
#
_cell.length_a   1.000
_cell.length_b   1.000
_cell.length_c   1.000
_cell.angle_alpha   90.00
_cell.angle_beta   90.00
_cell.angle_gamma   90.00
#
_symmetry.space_group_name_H-M   'P 1'
#
loop_
_entity.id
_entity.type
_entity.pdbx_description
1 polymer ?
#
loop_
_entity_poly.entity_id
_entity_poly.type
_entity_poly.pdbx_seq_one_letter_code
_entity_poly.pdbx_strand_id
1 'polypeptide(L)'
;MDLDTQFHDGVYLCLLMGLLEGFFVPLYDFHLTPQDFDQKVHNVSFAFELMQDVGLAKPKARPEDIVNLDLKSTLRVLYNLFTK
;
A
#
# COMPACT_ATOMS: atom_id res chain seq x y z
N MET A 1 0.64 -11.26 15.01
CA MET A 1 1.16 -10.53 13.85
C MET A 1 0.73 -9.09 14.01
N ASP A 2 1.67 -8.17 13.87
CA ASP A 2 1.45 -6.76 14.20
C ASP A 2 1.13 -5.98 12.92
N LEU A 3 -0.07 -5.40 12.84
CA LEU A 3 -0.58 -4.69 11.66
C LEU A 3 0.38 -3.56 11.25
N ASP A 4 1.00 -2.97 12.25
CA ASP A 4 1.98 -1.91 12.22
C ASP A 4 3.16 -2.25 11.29
N THR A 5 3.54 -3.53 11.23
CA THR A 5 4.71 -4.00 10.46
C THR A 5 4.35 -4.68 9.15
N GLN A 6 3.11 -5.10 8.97
CA GLN A 6 2.74 -5.90 7.80
C GLN A 6 2.65 -5.08 6.50
N PHE A 7 2.39 -3.78 6.59
CA PHE A 7 2.16 -2.93 5.41
C PHE A 7 3.33 -2.00 5.08
N HIS A 8 4.38 -1.97 5.92
CA HIS A 8 5.46 -1.00 5.82
C HIS A 8 6.33 -1.17 4.57
N ASP A 9 6.28 -2.34 3.95
CA ASP A 9 7.06 -2.66 2.75
C ASP A 9 6.25 -2.48 1.45
N GLY A 10 4.96 -2.11 1.59
CA GLY A 10 4.02 -1.89 0.50
C GLY A 10 3.59 -3.14 -0.27
N VAL A 11 4.18 -4.31 -0.01
CA VAL A 11 3.88 -5.56 -0.74
C VAL A 11 2.44 -5.98 -0.50
N TYR A 12 2.03 -6.03 0.77
CA TYR A 12 0.67 -6.40 1.12
C TYR A 12 -0.36 -5.34 0.70
N LEU A 13 0.01 -4.06 0.60
CA LEU A 13 -0.91 -3.06 0.03
C LEU A 13 -1.17 -3.32 -1.46
N CYS A 14 -0.12 -3.60 -2.24
CA CYS A 14 -0.27 -3.93 -3.66
C CYS A 14 -1.13 -5.17 -3.86
N LEU A 15 -0.82 -6.25 -3.12
CA LEU A 15 -1.56 -7.50 -3.23
C LEU A 15 -3.02 -7.35 -2.76
N LEU A 16 -3.26 -6.60 -1.69
CA LEU A 16 -4.61 -6.31 -1.20
C LEU A 16 -5.45 -5.56 -2.25
N MET A 17 -4.86 -4.59 -2.95
CA MET A 17 -5.54 -3.88 -4.05
C MET A 17 -5.98 -4.82 -5.16
N GLY A 18 -5.10 -5.71 -5.62
CA GLY A 18 -5.45 -6.70 -6.64
C GLY A 18 -6.58 -7.63 -6.18
N LEU A 19 -6.54 -8.09 -4.92
CA LEU A 19 -7.56 -8.97 -4.35
C LEU A 19 -8.93 -8.28 -4.21
N LEU A 20 -8.97 -7.02 -3.78
CA LEU A 20 -10.21 -6.27 -3.60
C LEU A 20 -10.93 -5.98 -4.92
N GLU A 21 -10.16 -5.68 -5.97
CA GLU A 21 -10.70 -5.26 -7.27
C GLU A 21 -10.75 -6.41 -8.30
N GLY A 22 -10.30 -7.61 -7.91
CA GLY A 22 -10.38 -8.82 -8.73
C GLY A 22 -9.38 -8.89 -9.88
N PHE A 23 -8.21 -8.26 -9.75
CA PHE A 23 -7.14 -8.32 -10.75
C PHE A 23 -5.80 -8.77 -10.15
N PHE A 24 -4.90 -9.21 -11.04
CA PHE A 24 -3.54 -9.56 -10.65
C PHE A 24 -2.62 -8.35 -10.84
N VAL A 25 -1.91 -7.95 -9.78
CA VAL A 25 -0.87 -6.93 -9.86
C VAL A 25 0.41 -7.58 -10.41
N PRO A 26 0.93 -7.15 -11.58
CA PRO A 26 2.15 -7.72 -12.12
C PRO A 26 3.34 -7.55 -11.18
N LEU A 27 4.06 -8.64 -10.91
CA LEU A 27 5.16 -8.66 -9.93
C LEU A 27 6.40 -7.87 -10.38
N TYR A 28 6.42 -7.37 -11.62
CA TYR A 28 7.49 -6.51 -12.13
C TYR A 28 7.22 -5.01 -11.89
N ASP A 29 5.99 -4.63 -11.50
CA ASP A 29 5.63 -3.23 -11.24
C ASP A 29 6.01 -2.78 -9.81
N PHE A 30 6.29 -3.72 -8.91
CA PHE A 30 6.67 -3.46 -7.52
C PHE A 30 7.70 -4.49 -7.03
N HIS A 31 8.35 -4.19 -5.91
CA HIS A 31 9.39 -5.03 -5.32
C HIS A 31 8.77 -6.03 -4.35
N LEU A 32 8.74 -7.33 -4.68
CA LEU A 32 8.25 -8.39 -3.79
C LEU A 32 9.08 -8.56 -2.51
N THR A 33 10.37 -8.25 -2.59
CA THR A 33 11.32 -8.33 -1.47
C THR A 33 12.10 -7.02 -1.38
N PRO A 34 11.48 -5.92 -0.95
CA PRO A 34 12.10 -4.61 -0.98
C PRO A 34 13.26 -4.55 0.02
N GLN A 35 14.44 -4.16 -0.47
CA GLN A 35 15.70 -4.20 0.30
C GLN A 35 16.04 -2.87 0.98
N ASP A 36 15.58 -1.76 0.40
CA ASP A 36 15.89 -0.41 0.86
C ASP A 36 14.61 0.42 1.07
N PHE A 37 14.79 1.62 1.64
CA PHE A 37 13.69 2.52 1.94
C PHE A 37 12.97 2.98 0.67
N ASP A 38 13.72 3.26 -0.40
CA ASP A 38 13.18 3.77 -1.65
C ASP A 38 12.31 2.73 -2.36
N GLN A 39 12.69 1.45 -2.33
CA GLN A 39 11.88 0.34 -2.85
C GLN A 39 10.55 0.18 -2.08
N LYS A 40 10.58 0.36 -0.75
CA LYS A 40 9.35 0.34 0.06
C LYS A 40 8.45 1.53 -0.26
N VAL A 41 9.03 2.73 -0.38
CA VAL A 41 8.30 3.95 -0.76
C VAL A 41 7.70 3.81 -2.15
N HIS A 42 8.43 3.23 -3.10
CA HIS A 42 7.93 2.89 -4.44
C HIS A 42 6.70 1.99 -4.35
N ASN A 43 6.78 0.88 -3.61
CA ASN A 43 5.64 -0.04 -3.47
C ASN A 43 4.40 0.62 -2.87
N VAL A 44 4.56 1.41 -1.80
CA VAL A 44 3.43 2.11 -1.17
C VAL A 44 2.85 3.16 -2.13
N SER A 45 3.70 3.88 -2.85
CA SER A 45 3.27 4.87 -3.85
C SER A 45 2.48 4.21 -4.97
N PHE A 46 2.98 3.09 -5.50
CA PHE A 46 2.31 2.30 -6.50
C PHE A 46 0.95 1.79 -6.03
N ALA A 47 0.85 1.29 -4.78
CA ALA A 47 -0.44 0.91 -4.22
C ALA A 47 -1.43 2.10 -4.14
N PHE A 48 -0.96 3.31 -3.86
CA PHE A 48 -1.81 4.51 -3.84
C PHE A 48 -2.23 4.96 -5.25
N GLU A 49 -1.43 4.66 -6.28
CA GLU A 49 -1.80 4.85 -7.68
C GLU A 49 -2.90 3.86 -8.08
N LEU A 50 -2.74 2.57 -7.76
CA LEU A 50 -3.76 1.55 -7.97
C LEU A 50 -5.11 1.93 -7.33
N MET A 51 -5.09 2.50 -6.11
CA MET A 51 -6.30 3.02 -5.45
C MET A 51 -6.99 4.10 -6.29
N GLN A 52 -6.23 5.06 -6.82
CA GLN A 52 -6.79 6.13 -7.64
C GLN A 52 -7.35 5.61 -8.96
N ASP A 53 -6.66 4.66 -9.59
CA ASP A 53 -7.09 4.06 -10.86
C ASP A 53 -8.43 3.32 -10.74
N VAL A 54 -8.73 2.75 -9.57
CA VAL A 54 -10.03 2.11 -9.28
C VAL A 54 -11.07 3.05 -8.66
N GLY A 55 -10.83 4.35 -8.75
CA GLY A 55 -11.76 5.41 -8.36
C GLY A 55 -11.79 5.74 -6.87
N LEU A 56 -10.85 5.24 -6.06
CA LEU A 56 -10.73 5.66 -4.67
C LEU A 56 -10.08 7.04 -4.56
N ALA A 57 -10.47 7.79 -3.54
CA ALA A 57 -9.81 9.04 -3.23
C ALA A 57 -8.35 8.77 -2.86
N LYS A 58 -7.43 9.57 -3.42
CA LYS A 58 -6.00 9.50 -3.10
C LYS A 58 -5.82 9.53 -1.57
N PRO A 59 -5.10 8.55 -0.98
CA PRO A 59 -4.82 8.58 0.44
C PRO A 59 -4.16 9.89 0.87
N LYS A 60 -4.61 10.45 1.98
CA LYS A 60 -4.01 11.65 2.59
C LYS A 60 -2.66 11.37 3.27
N ALA A 61 -2.31 10.10 3.47
CA ALA A 61 -1.03 9.71 4.05
C ALA A 61 0.06 9.84 2.99
N ARG A 62 1.28 10.19 3.38
CA ARG A 62 2.41 10.10 2.46
C ARG A 62 2.93 8.66 2.46
N PRO A 63 3.45 8.15 1.34
CA PRO A 63 4.02 6.80 1.28
C PRO A 63 5.06 6.54 2.38
N GLU A 64 5.90 7.54 2.66
CA GLU A 64 6.93 7.49 3.70
C GLU A 64 6.34 7.32 5.10
N ASP A 65 5.13 7.81 5.37
CA ASP A 65 4.48 7.64 6.67
C ASP A 65 4.17 6.15 6.92
N ILE A 66 3.78 5.41 5.87
CA ILE A 66 3.54 3.96 5.93
C ILE A 66 4.86 3.20 6.12
N VAL A 67 5.90 3.57 5.35
CA VAL A 67 7.22 2.92 5.43
C VAL A 67 7.86 3.14 6.80
N ASN A 68 7.61 4.30 7.43
CA ASN A 68 8.08 4.64 8.78
C ASN A 68 7.20 4.06 9.91
N LEU A 69 6.30 3.12 9.61
CA LEU A 69 5.47 2.42 10.61
C LEU A 69 4.49 3.35 11.35
N ASP A 70 4.04 4.45 10.74
CA ASP A 70 3.03 5.32 11.36
C ASP A 70 1.67 4.60 11.38
N LEU A 71 1.35 3.96 12.50
CA LEU A 71 0.13 3.17 12.68
C LEU A 71 -1.14 3.96 12.33
N LYS A 72 -1.20 5.25 12.69
CA LYS A 72 -2.35 6.11 12.40
C LYS A 72 -2.58 6.27 10.89
N SER A 73 -1.51 6.47 10.12
CA SER A 73 -1.56 6.56 8.67
C SER A 73 -1.95 5.22 8.03
N THR A 74 -1.34 4.12 8.50
CA THR A 74 -1.67 2.76 8.03
C THR A 74 -3.15 2.44 8.25
N LEU A 75 -3.69 2.66 9.45
CA LEU A 75 -5.09 2.43 9.76
C LEU A 75 -6.02 3.29 8.91
N ARG A 76 -5.67 4.55 8.64
CA ARG A 76 -6.49 5.42 7.81
C ARG A 76 -6.55 4.93 6.36
N VAL A 77 -5.44 4.45 5.81
CA VAL A 77 -5.41 3.85 4.46
C VAL A 77 -6.30 2.61 4.42
N LEU A 78 -6.10 1.68 5.35
CA LEU A 78 -6.87 0.42 5.41
C LEU A 78 -8.37 0.66 5.64
N TYR A 79 -8.71 1.64 6.48
CA TYR A 79 -10.09 2.03 6.72
C TYR A 79 -10.75 2.54 5.43
N ASN A 80 -10.08 3.42 4.68
CA ASN A 80 -10.61 3.92 3.40
C ASN A 80 -10.82 2.80 2.36
N LEU A 81 -9.95 1.79 2.34
CA LEU A 81 -10.13 0.60 1.51
C LEU A 81 -11.35 -0.23 1.93
N PHE A 82 -11.56 -0.37 3.24
CA PHE A 82 -12.66 -1.17 3.79
C PHE A 82 -14.03 -0.49 3.60
N THR A 83 -14.09 0.84 3.68
CA THR A 83 -15.35 1.60 3.57
C THR A 83 -15.71 2.01 2.13
N LYS A 84 -15.06 1.42 1.13
CA LYS A 84 -15.50 1.55 -0.27
C LYS A 84 -16.93 1.02 -0.44
#